data_AF-A0A328L0M5-F1
#
_entry.id   AF-A0A328L0M5-F1
#
_cell.length_a   1.000
_cell.length_b   1.000
_cell.length_c   1.000
_cell.angle_alpha   90.00
_cell.angle_beta   90.00
_cell.angle_gamma   90.00
#
_symmetry.space_group_name_H-M   'P 1'
#
loop_
_entity.id
_entity.type
_entity.pdbx_description
1 polymer ?
#
loop_
_entity_poly.entity_id
_entity_poly.type
_entity_poly.pdbx_seq_one_letter_code
_entity_poly.pdbx_strand_id
1 'polypeptide(L)' 'MYYVKLIKGQSFYAFDHRFLISEEKEVSEKIFNYLRRNEFFQVRKEEYSA' A
#
# COMPACT_ATOMS: atom_id res chain seq x y z
N MET A 1 8.12 4.00 8.51
CA MET A 1 7.03 3.01 8.27
C MET A 1 6.62 3.04 6.79
N TYR A 2 5.97 1.99 6.27
CA TYR A 2 5.55 1.93 4.86
C TYR A 2 4.02 1.83 4.77
N TYR A 3 3.43 2.66 3.92
CA TYR A 3 1.98 2.75 3.76
C TYR A 3 1.58 2.62 2.30
N VAL A 4 0.43 2.00 2.08
CA VAL A 4 -0.19 1.86 0.75
C VAL A 4 -1.68 2.20 0.84
N LYS A 5 -2.21 2.83 -0.20
CA LYS A 5 -3.64 3.16 -0.33
C LYS A 5 -4.13 2.72 -1.70
N LEU A 6 -5.18 1.90 -1.73
CA LEU A 6 -5.83 1.55 -2.99
C LEU A 6 -6.58 2.77 -3.51
N ILE A 7 -6.32 3.19 -4.75
CA ILE A 7 -6.92 4.36 -5.40
C ILE A 7 -7.74 4.01 -6.65
N LYS A 8 -7.69 2.75 -7.12
CA LYS A 8 -8.44 2.26 -8.28
C LYS A 8 -9.03 0.87 -8.01
N GLY A 9 -10.25 0.62 -8.47
CA GLY A 9 -11.03 -0.58 -8.16
C GLY A 9 -11.75 -0.50 -6.80
N GLN A 10 -12.47 -1.55 -6.40
CA GLN A 10 -13.16 -1.61 -5.10
C GLN A 10 -12.34 -2.34 -4.02
N SER A 11 -11.70 -3.44 -4.40
CA SER A 11 -10.78 -4.17 -3.53
C SER A 11 -9.69 -4.87 -4.31
N PHE A 12 -8.55 -5.13 -3.66
CA PHE A 12 -7.41 -5.84 -4.22
C PHE A 12 -6.89 -6.84 -3.19
N TYR A 13 -6.56 -8.06 -3.61
CA TYR A 13 -6.09 -9.13 -2.72
C TYR A 13 -4.67 -9.55 -3.09
N ALA A 14 -3.75 -9.45 -2.13
CA ALA A 14 -2.36 -9.89 -2.29
C ALA A 14 -1.72 -10.13 -0.92
N PHE A 15 -0.80 -11.10 -0.83
CA PHE A 15 -0.08 -11.45 0.40
C PHE A 15 -1.01 -11.71 1.60
N ASP A 16 -2.11 -12.42 1.37
CA ASP A 16 -3.16 -12.68 2.37
C ASP A 16 -3.81 -11.43 2.98
N HIS A 17 -3.58 -10.26 2.36
CA HIS A 17 -4.22 -9.00 2.72
C HIS A 17 -5.27 -8.60 1.70
N ARG A 18 -6.41 -8.13 2.20
CA ARG A 18 -7.42 -7.41 1.42
C ARG A 18 -7.23 -5.91 1.60
N PHE A 19 -7.00 -5.21 0.51
CA PHE A 19 -6.96 -3.74 0.43
C PHE A 19 -8.31 -3.26 -0.09
N LEU A 20 -8.93 -2.32 0.62
CA LEU A 20 -10.17 -1.67 0.20
C LEU A 20 -9.87 -0.29 -0.37
N ILE A 21 -10.73 0.16 -1.29
CA ILE A 21 -10.60 1.46 -1.93
C ILE A 21 -10.56 2.58 -0.88
N SER A 22 -9.65 3.54 -1.08
CA SER A 22 -9.40 4.68 -0.20
C SER A 22 -8.93 4.37 1.23
N GLU A 23 -8.67 3.11 1.57
CA GLU A 23 -8.10 2.72 2.85
C GLU A 23 -6.56 2.76 2.78
N GLU A 24 -5.93 3.50 3.68
CA GLU A 24 -4.47 3.46 3.87
C GLU A 24 -4.13 2.36 4.88
N LYS A 25 -3.13 1.53 4.56
CA LYS A 25 -2.64 0.45 5.42
C LYS A 25 -1.14 0.53 5.59
N GLU A 26 -0.68 0.34 6.82
CA GLU A 26 0.70 0.02 7.09
C GLU A 26 1.02 -1.39 6.60
N VAL A 27 2.15 -1.54 5.93
CA VAL A 27 2.59 -2.82 5.35
C VAL A 27 4.09 -3.04 5.55
N SER A 28 4.52 -4.29 5.38
CA SER A 28 5.95 -4.58 5.32
C SER A 28 6.60 -3.97 4.08
N GLU A 29 7.92 -3.75 4.15
CA GLU A 29 8.72 -3.27 3.01
C GLU A 29 8.56 -4.15 1.76
N LYS A 30 8.44 -5.47 1.95
CA LYS A 30 8.22 -6.44 0.86
C LYS A 30 6.94 -6.12 0.08
N ILE A 31 5.83 -5.92 0.80
CA ILE A 31 4.54 -5.60 0.21
C ILE A 31 4.58 -4.22 -0.44
N PHE A 32 5.18 -3.23 0.22
CA PHE A 32 5.38 -1.89 -0.33
C PHE A 32 6.14 -1.93 -1.66
N ASN A 33 7.26 -2.66 -1.73
CA ASN A 33 8.08 -2.76 -2.94
C ASN A 33 7.37 -3.46 -4.10
N TYR A 34 6.44 -4.38 -3.81
CA TYR A 34 5.58 -4.99 -4.80
C TYR A 34 4.50 -4.00 -5.28
N LEU A 35 3.78 -3.36 -4.36
CA LEU A 35 2.63 -2.51 -4.68
C LEU A 35 3.00 -1.15 -5.27
N ARG A 36 4.20 -0.61 -4.97
CA ARG A 36 4.65 0.67 -5.56
C ARG A 36 4.79 0.65 -7.09
N ARG A 37 4.81 -0.53 -7.70
CA ARG A 37 4.86 -0.72 -9.17
C ARG A 37 3.47 -0.85 -9.79
N ASN A 38 2.42 -0.92 -8.98
CA ASN A 38 1.04 -1.10 -9.41
C ASN A 38 0.32 0.25 -9.42
N GLU A 39 -0.18 0.67 -10.58
CA GLU A 39 -0.89 1.95 -10.76
C GLU A 39 -2.17 2.08 -9.91
N PHE A 40 -2.69 0.99 -9.34
CA PHE A 40 -3.88 1.03 -8.48
C PHE A 40 -3.56 1.52 -7.07
N PHE A 41 -2.29 1.67 -6.71
CA PHE A 41 -1.86 2.02 -5.36
C PHE A 41 -1.09 3.34 -5.34
N GLN A 42 -1.48 4.20 -4.40
CA GLN A 42 -0.63 5.28 -3.93
C GLN A 42 0.19 4.74 -2.75
N VAL A 43 1.48 5.07 -2.69
CA VAL A 43 2.38 4.58 -1.64
C VAL A 43 3.11 5.73 -0.95
N ARG A 44 3.35 5.60 0.35
CA ARG A 44 4.09 6.57 1.17
C ARG A 44 5.09 5.83 2.06
N LYS A 45 6.30 6.37 2.17
CA LYS A 45 7.28 5.98 3.17
C LYS A 45 7.35 7.11 4.20
N GLU A 46 7.16 6.78 5.46
CA GLU A 46 7.42 7.72 6.55
C GLU A 46 8.89 7.62 6.92
N GLU A 47 9.62 8.70 6.66
CA GLU A 47 11.01 8.87 7.07
C GLU A 47 11.00 9.61 8.41
N TYR A 48 11.45 8.94 9.47
CA TYR A 48 11.67 9.60 10.75
C TYR A 48 12.77 10.65 10.55
N SER A 49 12.38 11.92 10.53
CA SER A 49 13.33 13.01 10.64
C SER A 49 13.74 13.08 12.11
N ALA A 50 15.01 12.77 12.37
CA ALA A 50 15.65 12.92 13.68
C ALA A 50 15.94 14.39 13.98
#